data_AF-A0A818PAU0-F1
#
_entry.id   AF-A0A818PAU0-F1
#
_cell.length_a   1.000
_cell.length_b   1.000
_cell.length_c   1.000
_cell.angle_alpha   90.00
_cell.angle_beta   90.00
_cell.angle_gamma   90.00
#
_symmetry.space_group_name_H-M   'P 1'
#
loop_
_entity.id
_entity.type
_entity.pdbx_description
1 polymer ?
#
loop_
_entity_poly.entity_id
_entity_poly.type
_entity_poly.pdbx_seq_one_letter_code
_entity_poly.pdbx_strand_id
1 'polypeptide(L)'
;RDIWFIGTLIWEIFNGNGATSATSYRQLGSIPRPLSAAYGDLINPNPSLRSSFDKLLESPFIQNNSLVECLLFLEEIQVCLIFYLFLIK
;
A
#
# COMPACT_ATOMS: atom_id res chain seq x y z
N ARG A 1 2.66 5.40 -13.43
CA ARG A 1 1.84 6.40 -12.70
C ARG A 1 2.53 6.59 -11.35
N ASP A 2 2.77 7.83 -10.93
CA ASP A 2 3.60 8.14 -9.74
C ASP A 2 3.05 7.46 -8.48
N ILE A 3 3.87 6.77 -7.68
CA ILE A 3 3.41 6.05 -6.48
C ILE A 3 3.10 7.00 -5.31
N TRP A 4 3.46 8.27 -5.45
CA TRP A 4 3.35 9.28 -4.39
C TRP A 4 1.92 9.38 -3.80
N PHE A 5 0.88 9.20 -4.62
CA PHE A 5 -0.51 9.22 -4.13
C PHE A 5 -0.84 8.06 -3.17
N ILE A 6 -0.14 6.92 -3.26
CA ILE A 6 -0.29 5.83 -2.28
C ILE A 6 0.29 6.30 -0.95
N GLY A 7 1.43 6.99 -0.98
CA GLY A 7 1.99 7.65 0.20
C GLY A 7 1.01 8.63 0.82
N THR A 8 0.38 9.50 0.03
CA THR A 8 -0.61 10.45 0.59
C THR A 8 -1.80 9.74 1.22
N LEU A 9 -2.32 8.70 0.57
CA LEU A 9 -3.43 7.91 1.11
C LEU A 9 -3.06 7.22 2.44
N ILE A 10 -1.86 6.63 2.53
CA ILE A 10 -1.37 6.04 3.78
C ILE A 10 -1.34 7.11 4.89
N TRP A 11 -0.81 8.29 4.59
CA TRP A 11 -0.75 9.36 5.58
C TRP A 11 -2.14 9.77 6.07
N GLU A 12 -3.10 9.92 5.16
CA GLU A 12 -4.49 10.28 5.48
C GLU A 12 -5.20 9.21 6.32
N ILE A 13 -4.96 7.92 6.05
CA ILE A 13 -5.54 6.83 6.84
C ILE A 13 -5.12 6.93 8.32
N PHE A 14 -3.84 7.27 8.58
CA PHE A 14 -3.32 7.32 9.95
C PHE A 14 -3.46 8.69 10.63
N ASN A 15 -3.38 9.78 9.88
CA ASN A 15 -3.37 11.14 10.42
C ASN A 15 -4.68 11.90 10.19
N GLY A 16 -5.61 11.34 9.40
CA GLY A 16 -6.86 11.96 9.01
C GLY A 16 -6.71 13.02 7.91
N ASN A 17 -7.80 13.74 7.66
CA ASN A 17 -7.82 14.83 6.69
C ASN A 17 -7.17 16.07 7.32
N GLY A 18 -5.98 16.45 6.84
CA GLY A 18 -5.26 17.59 7.41
C GLY A 18 -3.98 18.01 6.70
N ALA A 19 -3.59 17.32 5.62
CA ALA A 19 -2.42 17.73 4.85
C ALA A 19 -2.73 19.02 4.09
N THR A 20 -2.05 20.11 4.45
CA THR A 20 -2.21 21.42 3.80
C THR A 20 -1.18 21.65 2.69
N SER A 21 -0.15 20.82 2.64
CA SER A 21 0.92 20.93 1.64
C SER A 21 1.69 19.63 1.48
N ALA A 22 2.49 19.53 0.42
CA ALA A 22 3.36 18.39 0.17
C ALA A 22 4.38 18.14 1.31
N THR A 23 4.70 19.16 2.11
CA THR A 23 5.64 19.02 3.23
C THR A 23 4.99 18.36 4.45
N SER A 24 3.66 18.42 4.59
CA SER A 24 2.90 17.75 5.65
C SER A 24 3.14 16.25 5.64
N TYR A 25 3.20 15.65 4.45
CA TYR A 25 3.48 14.22 4.28
C TYR A 25 4.88 13.81 4.77
N ARG A 26 5.85 14.73 4.87
CA ARG A 26 7.17 14.37 5.43
C ARG A 26 7.12 14.07 6.93
N GLN A 27 6.05 14.45 7.61
CA GLN A 27 5.85 14.16 9.02
C GLN A 27 5.12 12.83 9.16
N LEU A 28 5.72 11.87 9.88
CA LEU A 28 5.11 10.54 10.07
C LEU A 28 3.79 10.60 10.87
N GLY A 29 3.71 11.47 11.88
CA GLY A 29 2.55 11.57 12.77
C GLY A 29 2.21 10.21 13.41
N SER A 30 1.01 9.72 13.15
CA SER A 30 0.46 8.46 13.69
C SER A 30 0.82 7.21 12.88
N ILE A 31 1.68 7.31 11.87
CA ILE A 31 2.09 6.15 11.06
C ILE A 31 2.86 5.13 11.94
N PRO A 32 2.45 3.84 11.95
CA PRO A 32 3.12 2.81 12.74
C PRO A 32 4.59 2.63 12.34
N ARG A 33 5.46 2.39 13.33
CA ARG A 33 6.90 2.17 13.10
C ARG A 33 7.22 1.08 12.07
N PRO A 34 6.52 -0.07 12.02
CA PRO A 34 6.81 -1.08 10.99
C PRO A 34 6.52 -0.63 9.56
N LEU A 35 5.69 0.41 9.37
CA LEU A 35 5.31 0.96 8.06
C LEU A 35 6.14 2.20 7.68
N SER A 36 6.80 2.86 8.64
CA SER A 36 7.42 4.18 8.43
C SER A 36 8.52 4.19 7.37
N ALA A 37 9.30 3.11 7.26
CA ALA A 37 10.36 2.97 6.26
C ALA A 37 9.76 2.88 4.85
N ALA A 38 8.83 1.94 4.64
CA ALA A 38 8.15 1.77 3.36
C ALA A 38 7.39 3.04 2.95
N TYR A 39 6.78 3.73 3.93
CA TYR A 39 6.16 5.03 3.71
C TYR A 39 7.14 6.10 3.20
N GLY A 40 8.30 6.23 3.87
CA GLY A 40 9.33 7.22 3.52
C GLY A 40 9.83 7.06 2.08
N ASP A 41 9.93 5.81 1.60
CA ASP A 41 10.32 5.52 0.22
C ASP A 41 9.26 6.00 -0.79
N LEU A 42 7.97 5.86 -0.47
CA LEU A 42 6.86 6.28 -1.35
C LEU A 42 6.79 7.81 -1.50
N ILE A 43 7.02 8.54 -0.40
CA ILE A 43 6.95 10.01 -0.36
C ILE A 43 8.30 10.69 -0.63
N ASN A 44 9.28 9.96 -1.14
CA ASN A 44 10.61 10.50 -1.42
C ASN A 44 10.50 11.73 -2.33
N PRO A 45 11.15 12.87 -2.00
CA PRO A 45 11.10 14.07 -2.83
C PRO A 45 11.69 13.85 -4.23
N ASN A 46 12.58 12.88 -4.40
CA ASN A 46 13.11 12.46 -5.70
C ASN A 46 12.23 11.34 -6.30
N PRO A 47 11.48 11.59 -7.39
CA PRO A 47 10.63 10.59 -8.02
C PRO A 47 11.38 9.32 -8.47
N SER A 48 12.65 9.45 -8.86
CA SER A 48 13.47 8.33 -9.33
C SER A 48 13.88 7.37 -8.21
N LEU A 49 13.83 7.82 -6.95
CA LEU A 49 14.17 7.01 -5.78
C LEU A 49 12.95 6.42 -5.09
N ARG A 50 11.73 6.71 -5.58
CA ARG A 50 10.51 6.18 -4.98
C ARG A 50 10.41 4.67 -5.20
N SER A 51 9.96 3.96 -4.17
CA SER A 51 9.73 2.51 -4.23
C SER A 51 8.56 2.16 -5.17
N SER A 52 8.55 0.93 -5.70
CA SER A 52 7.38 0.41 -6.40
C SER A 52 6.31 -0.05 -5.40
N PHE A 53 5.09 -0.28 -5.90
CA PHE A 53 4.03 -0.87 -5.09
C PHE A 53 4.41 -2.25 -4.53
N ASP A 54 5.14 -3.05 -5.30
CA ASP A 54 5.57 -4.40 -4.89
C ASP A 54 6.42 -4.35 -3.61
N LYS A 55 7.34 -3.38 -3.53
CA LYS A 55 8.15 -3.16 -2.32
C LYS A 55 7.33 -2.74 -1.10
N LEU A 56 6.19 -2.06 -1.30
CA LEU A 56 5.26 -1.76 -0.21
C LEU A 56 4.57 -3.05 0.29
N LEU A 57 4.17 -3.93 -0.62
CA LEU A 57 3.55 -5.22 -0.29
C LEU A 57 4.50 -6.14 0.47
N GLU A 58 5.81 -6.04 0.21
CA GLU A 58 6.86 -6.74 0.96
C GLU A 58 7.08 -6.20 2.37
N SER A 59 6.48 -5.05 2.73
CA SER A 59 6.66 -4.51 4.08
C SER A 59 6.06 -5.46 5.14
N PRO A 60 6.75 -5.70 6.28
CA PRO A 60 6.24 -6.58 7.33
C PRO A 60 4.87 -6.14 7.88
N PHE A 61 4.55 -4.85 7.78
CA PHE A 61 3.25 -4.32 8.19
C PHE A 61 2.10 -4.81 7.30
N ILE A 62 2.36 -4.95 6.00
CA ILE A 62 1.37 -5.42 5.02
C ILE A 62 1.32 -6.95 4.99
N GLN A 63 2.48 -7.63 5.01
CA GLN A 63 2.53 -9.09 4.95
C GLN A 63 1.95 -9.77 6.20
N ASN A 64 2.10 -9.18 7.39
CA ASN A 64 1.58 -9.75 8.64
C ASN A 64 0.14 -9.29 8.96
N ASN A 65 -0.58 -8.77 7.96
CA ASN A 65 -1.95 -8.32 8.13
C ASN A 65 -2.93 -9.42 7.68
N SER A 66 -3.67 -9.98 8.62
CA SER A 66 -4.62 -11.07 8.37
C SER A 66 -5.76 -10.69 7.42
N LEU A 67 -6.14 -9.41 7.36
CA LEU A 67 -7.11 -8.94 6.36
C LEU A 67 -6.52 -8.97 4.96
N VAL A 68 -5.26 -8.55 4.78
CA VAL A 68 -4.56 -8.61 3.49
C VAL A 68 -4.43 -10.06 3.03
N GLU A 69 -4.03 -10.96 3.93
CA GLU A 69 -3.95 -12.40 3.65
C GLU A 69 -5.32 -12.98 3.24
N CYS A 70 -6.38 -12.62 3.96
CA CYS A 70 -7.75 -13.04 3.63
C CYS A 70 -8.20 -12.52 2.26
N LEU A 71 -7.92 -11.25 1.93
CA LEU A 71 -8.27 -10.66 0.64
C LEU A 71 -7.53 -11.32 -0.52
N LEU A 72 -6.24 -11.60 -0.35
CA LEU A 72 -5.45 -12.35 -1.35
C LEU A 72 -6.01 -13.76 -1.57
N PHE A 73 -6.38 -14.44 -0.49
CA PHE A 73 -7.03 -15.76 -0.58
C PHE A 73 -8.36 -15.72 -1.34
N LEU A 74 -9.17 -14.68 -1.11
CA LEU A 74 -10.44 -14.51 -1.83
C LEU A 74 -10.24 -14.24 -3.33
N GLU A 75 -9.20 -13.48 -3.70
CA GLU A 75 -8.83 -13.24 -5.10
C GLU A 75 -8.44 -14.55 -5.81
N GLU A 76 -7.63 -15.39 -5.16
CA GLU A 76 -7.24 -16.71 -5.68
C GLU A 76 -8.45 -17.62 -5.91
N ILE A 77 -9.43 -17.63 -4.99
CA ILE A 77 -10.68 -18.36 -5.18
C ILE A 77 -11.45 -17.85 -6.40
N GLN A 78 -11.53 -16.53 -6.58
CA GLN A 78 -12.24 -15.92 -7.70
C GLN A 78 -11.59 -16.30 -9.04
N VAL A 79 -10.25 -16.27 -9.11
CA VAL A 79 -9.50 -16.71 -10.28
C VAL A 79 -9.80 -18.19 -10.57
N CYS A 80 -9.73 -19.06 -9.57
CA CYS A 80 -10.07 -20.49 -9.72
C CYS A 80 -11.49 -20.71 -10.28
N LEU A 81 -12.47 -19.95 -9.78
CA LEU A 81 -13.87 -20.06 -10.23
C LEU A 81 -14.04 -19.62 -11.69
N ILE A 82 -13.36 -18.53 -12.10
CA ILE A 82 -13.36 -18.08 -13.49
C ILE A 82 -12.75 -19.14 -14.40
N PHE A 83 -11.60 -19.72 -14.04
CA PHE A 83 -10.98 -20.80 -14.81
C PHE A 83 -11.91 -22.02 -14.95
N TYR A 84 -12.60 -22.41 -13.88
CA TYR A 84 -13.56 -23.52 -13.91
C TYR A 84 -14.73 -23.25 -14.87
N LEU A 85 -15.25 -22.02 -14.89
CA LEU A 85 -16.33 -21.61 -15.79
C LEU A 85 -15.93 -21.59 -17.27
N PHE A 86 -14.65 -21.34 -17.58
CA PHE A 86 -14.13 -21.29 -18.96
C PHE A 86 -13.64 -22.64 -19.49
N LEU A 87 -13.30 -23.60 -18.64
CA LEU A 87 -12.79 -24.93 -19.06
C LEU A 87 -13.88 -26.01 -19.17
N ILE A 88 -15.08 -25.78 -18.62
CA ILE A 88 -16.19 -26.76 -18.58
C ILE A 88 -17.36 -26.33 -19.49
N LYS A 89 -17.17 -25.29 -20.29
CA LYS A 89 -18.03 -24.92 -21.42
C LYS A 89 -17.24 -25.03 -22.72
#